data_AF-W2CRB8-F1
#
_entry.id   AF-W2CRB8-F1
#
_cell.length_a   1.000
_cell.length_b   1.000
_cell.length_c   1.000
_cell.angle_alpha   90.00
_cell.angle_beta   90.00
_cell.angle_gamma   90.00
#
_symmetry.space_group_name_H-M   'P 1'
#
loop_
_entity.id
_entity.type
_entity.pdbx_description
1 polymer ?
#
loop_
_entity_poly.entity_id
_entity_poly.type
_entity_poly.pdbx_seq_one_letter_code
_entity_poly.pdbx_strand_id
1 'polypeptide(L)'
;MKEKDTNKTDRAFLDVYLGETRPQEAEPSEQAVHAGSAPTPKRISTKMRRSTLEAYKRTFLVPAKLTDRRAVYLSRATQERADFVVRRLGDRGANLSSFVERIVRAHLEDYAEEIEEWRKL
;
A
#
# COMPACT_ATOMS: atom_id res chain seq x y z
N MET A 1 18.90 5.45 30.95
CA MET A 1 17.63 5.76 30.25
C MET A 1 17.90 6.76 29.12
N LYS A 2 17.94 6.29 27.87
CA LYS A 2 17.82 7.12 26.64
C LYS A 2 17.38 6.18 25.51
N GLU A 3 16.09 5.90 25.41
CA GLU A 3 15.52 5.31 24.19
C GLU A 3 15.63 6.36 23.08
N LYS A 4 16.36 6.02 22.01
CA LYS A 4 16.52 6.88 20.84
C LYS A 4 15.25 6.81 20.00
N ASP A 5 14.64 7.97 19.83
CA ASP A 5 13.37 8.17 19.14
C ASP A 5 13.55 8.04 17.62
N THR A 6 13.48 6.80 17.10
CA THR A 6 13.53 6.52 15.64
C THR A 6 12.19 6.77 14.94
N ASN A 7 11.16 7.19 15.67
CA ASN A 7 9.79 7.35 15.16
C ASN A 7 9.63 8.63 14.31
N LYS A 8 10.46 9.66 14.56
CA LYS A 8 10.33 10.97 13.89
C LYS A 8 10.67 10.92 12.40
N THR A 9 11.69 10.15 12.01
CA THR A 9 12.14 10.04 10.61
C THR A 9 11.19 9.19 9.78
N ASP A 10 10.68 8.09 10.35
CA ASP A 10 9.68 7.22 9.71
C ASP A 10 8.37 7.98 9.44
N ARG A 11 7.95 8.82 10.40
CA ARG A 11 6.76 9.65 10.27
C ARG A 11 6.94 10.77 9.24
N ALA A 12 8.12 11.40 9.20
CA ALA A 12 8.43 12.41 8.19
C ALA A 12 8.43 11.81 6.77
N PHE A 13 8.91 10.59 6.59
CA PHE A 13 8.89 9.91 5.29
C PHE A 13 7.46 9.60 4.82
N LEU A 14 6.59 9.15 5.73
CA LEU A 14 5.17 8.94 5.43
C LEU A 14 4.40 10.25 5.20
N ASP A 15 4.64 11.29 6.01
CA ASP A 15 3.94 12.58 5.92
C ASP A 15 4.33 13.37 4.67
N VAL A 16 5.60 13.32 4.24
CA VAL A 16 6.07 13.96 2.99
C VAL A 16 5.39 13.35 1.77
N TYR A 17 5.29 12.02 1.71
CA TYR A 17 4.69 11.36 0.55
C TYR A 17 3.16 11.38 0.53
N LEU A 18 2.48 11.35 1.69
CA LEU A 18 1.01 11.46 1.73
C LEU A 18 0.53 12.86 1.30
N GLY A 19 1.36 13.89 1.48
CA GLY A 19 1.10 15.25 0.99
C GLY A 19 1.22 15.41 -0.53
N GLU A 20 2.12 14.65 -1.17
CA GLU A 20 2.36 14.70 -2.62
C GLU A 20 1.34 13.91 -3.45
N THR A 21 0.56 13.01 -2.84
CA THR A 21 -0.50 12.25 -3.51
C THR A 21 -1.91 12.81 -3.29
N ARG A 22 -2.07 14.09 -2.93
CA ARG A 22 -3.36 14.76 -3.15
C ARG A 22 -3.52 14.92 -4.67
N PRO A 23 -4.53 14.30 -5.31
CA PRO A 23 -4.95 14.78 -6.62
C PRO A 23 -5.24 16.27 -6.45
N GLN A 24 -4.73 17.12 -7.34
CA GLN A 24 -5.24 18.49 -7.43
C GLN A 24 -6.75 18.37 -7.57
N GLU A 25 -7.49 18.97 -6.63
CA GLU A 25 -8.95 19.09 -6.73
C GLU A 25 -9.25 19.78 -8.05
N ALA A 26 -9.74 19.00 -9.02
CA ALA A 26 -10.45 19.57 -10.13
C ALA A 26 -11.74 20.18 -9.56
N GLU A 27 -11.89 21.49 -9.70
CA GLU A 27 -13.10 22.25 -9.40
C GLU A 27 -14.35 21.48 -9.89
N PRO A 28 -15.26 21.05 -9.00
CA PRO A 28 -16.52 20.47 -9.43
C PRO A 28 -17.47 21.62 -9.79
N SER A 29 -17.81 21.72 -11.08
CA SER A 29 -18.96 22.51 -11.51
C SER A 29 -20.20 22.09 -10.74
N GLU A 30 -20.90 23.09 -10.22
CA GLU A 30 -22.10 22.99 -9.41
C GLU A 30 -23.19 22.15 -10.10
N GLN A 31 -23.69 21.09 -9.43
CA GLN A 31 -25.12 20.91 -9.14
C GLN A 31 -25.41 19.55 -8.46
N ALA A 32 -26.39 19.60 -7.56
CA ALA A 32 -27.14 18.51 -6.93
C ALA A 32 -26.57 17.82 -5.67
N VAL A 33 -26.81 18.50 -4.54
CA VAL A 33 -27.30 17.95 -3.25
C VAL A 33 -27.29 16.42 -3.06
N HIS A 34 -26.34 15.92 -2.26
CA HIS A 34 -26.64 14.93 -1.23
C HIS A 34 -25.81 15.23 0.02
N ALA A 35 -26.49 15.73 1.05
CA ALA A 35 -25.98 15.78 2.41
C ALA A 35 -25.76 14.35 2.92
N GLY A 36 -24.54 13.83 2.74
CA GLY A 36 -24.04 12.64 3.39
C GLY A 36 -22.84 13.03 4.23
N SER A 37 -22.94 12.89 5.55
CA SER A 37 -21.91 13.28 6.51
C SER A 37 -20.51 12.88 6.04
N ALA A 38 -19.57 13.82 6.02
CA ALA A 38 -18.16 13.50 6.00
C ALA A 38 -17.90 12.38 7.03
N PRO A 39 -17.26 11.25 6.66
CA PRO A 39 -17.04 10.18 7.61
C PRO A 39 -16.16 10.74 8.73
N THR A 40 -16.78 10.97 9.89
CA THR A 40 -16.05 11.29 11.11
C THR A 40 -14.96 10.23 11.26
N PRO A 41 -13.71 10.60 11.58
CA PRO A 41 -12.62 9.65 11.67
C PRO A 41 -12.95 8.66 12.80
N LYS A 42 -13.53 7.52 12.43
CA LYS A 42 -13.89 6.44 13.35
C LYS A 42 -12.60 6.06 14.06
N ARG A 43 -12.56 6.23 15.38
CA ARG A 43 -11.37 5.95 16.20
C ARG A 43 -11.05 4.46 16.09
N ILE A 44 -10.13 4.10 15.19
CA ILE A 44 -9.71 2.72 14.99
C ILE A 44 -9.03 2.26 16.28
N SER A 45 -9.66 1.31 16.98
CA SER A 45 -9.09 0.69 18.18
C SER A 45 -7.73 0.07 17.87
N THR A 46 -6.83 0.05 18.85
CA THR A 46 -5.53 -0.62 18.74
C THR A 46 -5.67 -2.09 18.33
N LYS A 47 -6.72 -2.77 18.80
CA LYS A 47 -7.05 -4.14 18.39
C LYS A 47 -7.34 -4.23 16.88
N MET A 48 -8.10 -3.27 16.35
CA MET A 48 -8.45 -3.22 14.93
C MET A 48 -7.23 -2.87 14.05
N ARG A 49 -6.36 -1.96 14.51
CA ARG A 49 -5.09 -1.69 13.81
C ARG A 49 -4.22 -2.93 13.70
N ARG A 50 -4.12 -3.71 14.79
CA ARG A 50 -3.39 -4.98 14.79
C ARG A 50 -4.02 -5.97 13.82
N SER A 51 -5.34 -6.17 13.83
CA SER A 51 -5.98 -7.10 12.89
C SER A 51 -5.79 -6.70 11.43
N THR A 52 -5.88 -5.41 11.11
CA THR A 52 -5.63 -4.91 9.74
C THR A 52 -4.17 -5.14 9.33
N LEU A 53 -3.21 -4.89 10.23
CA LEU A 53 -1.80 -5.17 9.97
C LEU A 53 -1.56 -6.67 9.72
N GLU A 54 -2.15 -7.55 10.54
CA GLU A 54 -2.01 -9.00 10.36
C GLU A 54 -2.63 -9.47 9.04
N ALA A 55 -3.77 -8.91 8.63
CA ALA A 55 -4.35 -9.20 7.31
C ALA A 55 -3.40 -8.76 6.19
N TYR A 56 -2.86 -7.55 6.26
CA TYR A 56 -1.89 -7.04 5.30
C TYR A 56 -0.65 -7.95 5.17
N LYS A 57 -0.08 -8.36 6.31
CA LYS A 57 1.07 -9.26 6.34
C LYS A 57 0.78 -10.59 5.65
N ARG A 58 -0.38 -11.20 5.93
CA ARG A 58 -0.79 -12.47 5.32
C ARG A 58 -1.00 -12.37 3.82
N THR A 59 -1.54 -11.25 3.34
CA THR A 59 -1.79 -11.07 1.91
C THR A 59 -0.48 -10.80 1.16
N PHE A 60 0.33 -9.85 1.65
CA PHE A 60 1.42 -9.27 0.86
C PHE A 60 2.83 -9.64 1.33
N LEU A 61 3.03 -10.00 2.60
CA LEU A 61 4.37 -10.18 3.18
C LEU A 61 4.72 -11.63 3.52
N VAL A 62 3.98 -12.60 2.96
CA VAL A 62 4.29 -14.02 3.13
C VAL A 62 5.46 -14.40 2.20
N PRO A 63 6.56 -14.95 2.75
CA PRO A 63 7.68 -15.42 1.95
C PRO A 63 7.23 -16.40 0.86
N ALA A 64 7.65 -16.15 -0.38
CA ALA A 64 7.37 -17.02 -1.51
C ALA A 64 8.68 -17.39 -2.22
N LYS A 65 8.82 -18.67 -2.58
CA LYS A 65 9.86 -19.12 -3.50
C LYS A 65 9.33 -18.93 -4.92
N LEU A 66 9.90 -17.98 -5.64
CA LEU A 66 9.57 -17.73 -7.04
C LEU A 66 10.40 -18.65 -7.94
N THR A 67 9.74 -19.61 -8.59
CA THR A 67 10.31 -20.40 -9.68
C THR A 67 10.12 -19.67 -11.01
N ASP A 68 10.97 -19.93 -12.01
CA ASP A 68 10.84 -19.37 -13.37
C ASP A 68 10.76 -17.83 -13.43
N ARG A 69 11.49 -17.18 -12.52
CA ARG A 69 11.46 -15.73 -12.32
C ARG A 69 11.85 -14.95 -13.58
N ARG A 70 11.12 -13.87 -13.84
CA ARG A 70 11.48 -12.82 -14.81
C ARG A 70 11.84 -11.53 -14.07
N ALA A 71 12.84 -10.81 -14.58
CA ALA A 71 13.23 -9.52 -14.01
C ALA A 71 12.30 -8.42 -14.51
N VAL A 72 11.92 -7.50 -13.60
CA VAL A 72 11.20 -6.27 -13.90
C VAL A 72 11.98 -5.11 -13.29
N TYR A 73 12.12 -4.03 -14.05
CA TYR A 73 12.78 -2.83 -13.55
C TYR A 73 11.78 -1.96 -12.80
N LEU A 74 12.18 -1.50 -11.63
CA LEU A 74 11.46 -0.51 -10.84
C LEU A 74 12.27 0.78 -10.82
N SER A 75 11.57 1.91 -10.71
CA SER A 75 12.25 3.15 -10.34
C SER A 75 12.93 2.98 -8.98
N ARG A 76 14.05 3.69 -8.76
CA ARG A 76 14.75 3.67 -7.47
C ARG A 76 13.81 4.05 -6.32
N ALA A 77 13.00 5.10 -6.50
CA ALA A 77 12.07 5.57 -5.49
C ALA A 77 11.01 4.51 -5.13
N THR A 78 10.48 3.79 -6.14
CA THR A 78 9.52 2.70 -5.91
C THR A 78 10.17 1.53 -5.18
N GLN A 79 11.40 1.17 -5.58
CA GLN A 79 12.15 0.09 -4.95
C GLN A 79 12.43 0.38 -3.48
N GLU A 80 12.91 1.59 -3.15
CA GLU A 80 13.21 2.00 -1.77
C GLU A 80 11.95 1.99 -0.88
N ARG A 81 10.80 2.44 -1.40
CA ARG A 81 9.51 2.38 -0.67
C ARG A 81 9.07 0.96 -0.40
N ALA A 82 9.15 0.08 -1.41
CA ALA A 82 8.77 -1.31 -1.26
C ALA A 82 9.71 -2.06 -0.31
N ASP A 83 11.01 -1.81 -0.39
CA ASP A 83 12.01 -2.38 0.52
C ASP A 83 11.77 -1.94 1.97
N PHE A 84 11.46 -0.65 2.19
CA PHE A 84 11.10 -0.14 3.52
C PHE A 84 9.93 -0.92 4.14
N VAL A 85 8.86 -1.15 3.38
CA VAL A 85 7.70 -1.91 3.85
C VAL A 85 8.11 -3.33 4.27
N VAL A 86 8.87 -4.03 3.43
CA VAL A 86 9.33 -5.40 3.70
C VAL A 86 10.22 -5.45 4.95
N ARG A 87 11.15 -4.50 5.09
CA ARG A 87 12.07 -4.46 6.24
C ARG A 87 11.38 -4.08 7.54
N ARG A 88 10.34 -3.25 7.47
CA ARG A 88 9.64 -2.73 8.65
C ARG A 88 8.54 -3.66 9.14
N LEU A 89 7.81 -4.28 8.21
CA LEU A 89 6.61 -5.06 8.51
C LEU A 89 6.78 -6.55 8.22
N GLY A 90 7.74 -6.94 7.38
CA GLY A 90 7.97 -8.34 6.99
C GLY A 90 8.52 -9.17 8.14
N ASP A 91 8.10 -10.43 8.19
CA ASP A 91 8.66 -11.42 9.10
C ASP A 91 9.91 -12.08 8.46
N ARG A 92 10.52 -13.05 9.16
CA ARG A 92 11.72 -13.73 8.64
C ARG A 92 11.44 -14.37 7.27
N GLY A 93 12.26 -14.01 6.29
CA GLY A 93 12.18 -14.52 4.92
C GLY A 93 11.32 -13.68 3.97
N ALA A 94 10.61 -12.65 4.47
CA ALA A 94 9.93 -11.70 3.61
C ALA A 94 10.97 -10.96 2.75
N ASN A 95 10.69 -10.83 1.46
CA ASN A 95 11.62 -10.22 0.52
C ASN A 95 10.87 -9.38 -0.52
N LEU A 96 11.58 -8.41 -1.09
CA LEU A 96 11.06 -7.47 -2.08
C LEU A 96 10.40 -8.18 -3.27
N SER A 97 11.04 -9.21 -3.81
CA SER A 97 10.48 -9.94 -4.97
C SER A 97 9.15 -10.60 -4.64
N SER A 98 9.03 -11.28 -3.50
CA SER A 98 7.78 -11.90 -3.06
C SER A 98 6.68 -10.87 -2.78
N PHE A 99 7.05 -9.70 -2.27
CA PHE A 99 6.12 -8.61 -1.99
C PHE A 99 5.57 -8.00 -3.29
N VAL A 100 6.45 -7.68 -4.24
CA VAL A 100 6.07 -7.14 -5.55
C VAL A 100 5.22 -8.15 -6.32
N GLU A 101 5.61 -9.43 -6.34
CA GLU A 101 4.81 -10.49 -6.96
C GLU A 101 3.37 -10.52 -6.41
N ARG A 102 3.21 -10.43 -5.09
CA ARG A 102 1.88 -10.45 -4.45
C ARG A 102 1.04 -9.22 -4.79
N ILE A 103 1.67 -8.04 -4.87
CA ILE A 103 0.98 -6.82 -5.30
C ILE A 103 0.47 -6.99 -6.74
N VAL A 104 1.36 -7.40 -7.65
CA VAL A 104 1.02 -7.56 -9.06
C VAL A 104 -0.08 -8.61 -9.23
N ARG A 105 0.04 -9.74 -8.53
CA ARG A 105 -0.98 -10.80 -8.56
C ARG A 105 -2.33 -10.32 -8.06
N ALA A 106 -2.37 -9.70 -6.87
CA ALA A 106 -3.62 -9.18 -6.32
C ALA A 106 -4.27 -8.16 -7.28
N HIS A 107 -3.48 -7.27 -7.86
CA HIS A 107 -3.98 -6.33 -8.86
C HIS A 107 -4.56 -7.02 -10.09
N LEU A 108 -3.90 -8.05 -10.61
CA LEU A 108 -4.42 -8.80 -11.76
C LEU A 108 -5.68 -9.61 -11.42
N GLU A 109 -5.79 -10.14 -10.20
CA GLU A 109 -6.97 -10.86 -9.71
C GLU A 109 -8.15 -9.91 -9.48
N ASP A 110 -7.91 -8.76 -8.82
CA ASP A 110 -8.94 -7.77 -8.49
C ASP A 110 -9.55 -7.09 -9.73
N TYR A 111 -8.79 -6.99 -10.82
CA TYR A 111 -9.19 -6.32 -12.07
C TYR A 111 -9.33 -7.27 -13.26
N ALA A 112 -9.38 -8.59 -13.03
CA ALA A 112 -9.38 -9.58 -14.11
C ALA A 112 -10.55 -9.40 -15.09
N GLU A 113 -11.73 -9.08 -14.56
CA GLU A 113 -12.95 -8.90 -15.35
C GLU A 113 -12.88 -7.61 -16.19
N GLU A 114 -12.51 -6.49 -15.56
CA GLU A 114 -12.37 -5.20 -16.22
C GLU A 114 -11.29 -5.21 -17.30
N ILE A 115 -10.15 -5.87 -17.03
CA ILE A 115 -9.08 -6.04 -18.02
C ILE A 115 -9.60 -6.81 -19.24
N GLU A 116 -10.40 -7.86 -19.05
CA GLU A 116 -10.98 -8.65 -20.16
C GLU A 116 -12.08 -7.88 -20.91
N GLU A 117 -12.83 -7.01 -20.24
CA GLU A 117 -13.75 -6.08 -20.90
C GLU A 117 -13.00 -5.08 -21.78
N TRP A 118 -11.96 -4.42 -21.25
CA TRP A 118 -11.17 -3.44 -21.99
C TRP A 118 -10.38 -4.06 -23.14
N ARG A 119 -10.03 -5.35 -23.05
CA ARG A 119 -9.37 -6.08 -24.14
C ARG A 119 -10.24 -6.19 -25.40
N LYS A 120 -11.57 -6.14 -25.26
CA LYS A 120 -12.52 -6.31 -26.37
C LYS A 120 -12.88 -5.00 -27.09
N LEU A 121 -12.42 -3.86 -26.55
CA LEU A 121 -12.52 -2.54 -27.19
C LEU A 121 -11.49 -2.39 -28.31
#